data_AF-A0A955QMT1-F1
#
_entry.id   AF-A0A955QMT1-F1
#
_cell.length_a   1.000
_cell.length_b   1.000
_cell.length_c   1.000
_cell.angle_alpha   90.00
_cell.angle_beta   90.00
_cell.angle_gamma   90.00
#
_symmetry.space_group_name_H-M   'P 1'
#
loop_
_entity.id
_entity.type
_entity.pdbx_description
1 polymer ?
#
loop_
_entity_poly.entity_id
_entity_poly.type
_entity_poly.pdbx_seq_one_letter_code
_entity_poly.pdbx_strand_id
1 'polypeptide(L)'
;MNPSAQPCSYVHRGGDISLLGVTIWNAFEKTVVANPESEALVSIPQGRRFTYAKFHEEVTKLAKGLIALNLKPGDRVGIWSTN
;
A
#
# COMPACT_ATOMS: atom_id res chain seq x y z
N MET A 1 3.52 -50.84 21.48
CA MET A 1 2.78 -49.56 21.62
C MET A 1 3.81 -48.44 21.50
N ASN A 2 3.83 -47.72 20.39
CA ASN A 2 4.74 -46.59 20.17
C ASN A 2 3.88 -45.32 20.25
N PRO A 3 4.17 -44.35 21.13
CA PRO A 3 3.32 -43.18 21.30
C PRO A 3 3.33 -42.37 19.99
N SER A 4 2.14 -42.11 19.46
CA SER A 4 1.90 -41.33 18.25
C SER A 4 2.58 -39.96 18.33
N ALA A 5 3.46 -39.67 17.37
CA ALA A 5 4.05 -38.34 17.21
C ALA A 5 2.93 -37.31 16.95
N GLN A 6 2.73 -36.38 17.88
CA GLN A 6 1.81 -35.26 17.67
C GLN A 6 2.39 -34.29 16.63
N PRO A 7 1.58 -33.78 15.68
CA PRO A 7 2.05 -32.75 14.77
C PRO A 7 2.25 -31.43 15.53
N CYS A 8 3.36 -30.74 15.27
CA CYS A 8 3.59 -29.37 15.74
C CYS A 8 2.37 -28.50 15.43
N SER A 9 1.79 -27.83 16.44
CA SER A 9 0.70 -26.85 16.28
C SER A 9 1.15 -25.53 15.65
N TYR A 10 2.38 -25.48 15.13
CA TYR A 10 3.00 -24.31 14.54
C TYR A 10 3.29 -24.58 13.07
N VAL A 11 2.62 -23.81 12.21
CA VAL A 11 2.88 -23.75 10.78
C VAL A 11 3.21 -22.31 10.45
N HIS A 12 4.37 -22.10 9.85
CA HIS A 12 4.70 -20.84 9.18
C HIS A 12 5.15 -21.18 7.77
N ARG A 13 4.70 -20.38 6.81
CA ARG A 13 5.23 -20.44 5.44
C ARG A 13 6.13 -19.23 5.27
N GLY A 14 7.36 -19.34 5.77
CA GLY A 14 8.40 -18.36 5.44
C GLY A 14 8.60 -18.37 3.91
N GLY A 15 8.70 -17.19 3.30
CA GLY A 15 9.11 -17.07 1.91
C GLY A 15 10.63 -16.91 1.81
N ASP A 16 11.23 -17.37 0.72
CA ASP A 16 12.66 -17.20 0.44
C ASP A 16 13.04 -15.73 0.16
N ILE A 17 12.04 -14.87 0.01
CA ILE A 17 12.19 -13.44 -0.24
C ILE A 17 12.15 -12.70 1.09
N SER A 18 13.22 -11.96 1.38
CA SER A 18 13.28 -11.07 2.54
C SER A 18 12.19 -10.00 2.47
N LEU A 19 11.58 -9.71 3.62
CA LEU A 19 10.63 -8.62 3.74
C LEU A 19 11.29 -7.29 3.36
N LEU A 20 10.53 -6.45 2.65
CA LEU A 20 10.95 -5.10 2.31
C LEU A 20 10.83 -4.22 3.56
N GLY A 21 11.94 -3.85 4.17
CA GLY A 21 12.02 -2.97 5.35
C GLY A 21 11.77 -1.49 5.04
N VAL A 22 10.85 -1.17 4.13
CA VAL A 22 10.54 0.20 3.70
C VAL A 22 9.06 0.50 3.90
N THR A 23 8.74 1.79 4.06
CA THR A 23 7.35 2.23 4.11
C THR A 23 6.69 2.07 2.74
N ILE A 24 5.36 1.95 2.72
CA ILE A 24 4.58 1.93 1.47
C ILE A 24 4.88 3.18 0.63
N TRP A 25 4.98 4.35 1.28
CA TRP A 25 5.36 5.59 0.61
C TRP A 25 6.72 5.49 -0.07
N ASN A 26 7.76 5.00 0.62
CA ASN A 26 9.10 4.89 0.05
C ASN A 26 9.17 3.85 -1.09
N ALA A 27 8.39 2.77 -1.01
CA ALA A 27 8.26 1.83 -2.11
C ALA A 27 7.56 2.48 -3.32
N PHE A 28 6.50 3.25 -3.07
CA PHE A 28 5.77 3.98 -4.10
C PHE A 28 6.66 5.03 -4.80
N GLU A 29 7.40 5.84 -4.04
CA GLU A 29 8.36 6.82 -4.59
C GLU A 29 9.36 6.18 -5.55
N LYS A 30 9.92 5.02 -5.18
CA LYS A 30 10.86 4.29 -6.05
C LYS A 30 10.19 3.87 -7.36
N THR A 31 8.95 3.41 -7.31
CA THR A 31 8.19 3.04 -8.51
C THR A 31 7.88 4.26 -9.38
N VAL A 32 7.51 5.39 -8.78
CA VAL A 32 7.24 6.66 -9.48
C VAL A 32 8.48 7.15 -10.21
N VAL A 33 9.64 7.13 -9.56
CA VAL A 33 10.92 7.53 -10.19
C VAL A 33 11.29 6.59 -11.33
N ALA A 34 11.07 5.29 -11.17
CA ALA A 34 11.43 4.30 -12.18
C ALA A 34 10.49 4.31 -13.40
N ASN A 35 9.21 4.66 -13.24
CA ASN A 35 8.18 4.51 -14.28
C ASN A 35 7.21 5.70 -14.34
N PRO A 36 7.67 6.96 -14.43
CA PRO A 36 6.83 8.14 -14.21
C PRO A 36 5.65 8.25 -15.19
N GLU A 37 5.88 7.89 -16.45
CA GLU A 37 4.88 7.97 -17.54
C GLU A 37 4.03 6.70 -17.69
N SER A 38 4.35 5.63 -16.95
CA SER A 38 3.56 4.40 -16.99
C SER A 38 2.25 4.55 -16.21
N GLU A 39 1.22 3.83 -16.61
CA GLU A 39 -0.10 3.88 -15.97
C GLU A 39 -0.06 3.30 -14.56
N ALA A 40 -0.52 4.08 -13.59
CA ALA A 40 -0.66 3.68 -12.19
C ALA A 40 -2.12 3.39 -11.81
N LEU A 41 -3.07 4.11 -12.43
CA LEU A 41 -4.50 3.96 -12.16
C LEU A 41 -5.28 4.08 -13.45
N VAL A 42 -6.16 3.11 -13.71
CA VAL A 42 -7.18 3.17 -14.76
C VAL A 42 -8.52 2.85 -14.12
N SER A 43 -9.40 3.83 -14.06
CA SER A 43 -10.71 3.75 -13.44
C SER A 43 -11.75 4.15 -14.49
N ILE A 44 -12.38 3.14 -15.08
CA ILE A 44 -13.32 3.30 -16.21
C ILE A 44 -14.61 4.02 -15.76
N PRO A 45 -15.28 3.60 -14.65
CA PRO A 45 -16.55 4.22 -14.27
C PRO A 45 -16.41 5.71 -13.95
N GLN A 46 -15.29 6.11 -13.35
CA GLN A 46 -15.01 7.49 -12.99
C GLN A 46 -14.26 8.26 -14.10
N GLY A 47 -13.97 7.62 -15.24
CA GLY A 47 -13.27 8.23 -16.38
C GLY A 47 -11.85 8.72 -16.06
N ARG A 48 -11.16 8.09 -15.10
CA ARG A 48 -9.83 8.52 -14.63
C ARG A 48 -8.74 7.60 -15.15
N ARG A 49 -7.65 8.21 -15.63
CA ARG A 49 -6.42 7.53 -16.02
C ARG A 49 -5.24 8.37 -15.56
N PHE A 50 -4.39 7.81 -14.70
CA PHE A 50 -3.22 8.50 -14.17
C PHE A 50 -1.96 7.70 -14.45
N THR A 51 -0.92 8.41 -14.87
CA THR A 51 0.46 7.92 -14.81
C THR A 51 0.94 7.89 -13.36
N TYR A 52 2.05 7.21 -13.06
CA TYR A 52 2.64 7.23 -11.72
C TYR A 52 2.99 8.65 -11.25
N ALA A 53 3.53 9.50 -12.13
CA ALA A 53 3.81 10.89 -11.80
C ALA A 53 2.53 11.65 -11.42
N LYS A 54 1.46 11.51 -12.21
CA LYS A 54 0.18 12.17 -11.92
C LYS A 54 -0.48 11.63 -10.66
N PHE A 55 -0.42 10.31 -10.44
CA PHE A 55 -0.97 9.71 -9.24
C PHE A 55 -0.23 10.16 -7.97
N HIS A 56 1.10 10.28 -8.04
CA HIS A 56 1.91 10.82 -6.95
C HIS A 56 1.50 12.25 -6.57
N GLU A 57 1.23 13.12 -7.55
CA GLU A 57 0.72 14.47 -7.28
C GLU A 57 -0.62 14.45 -6.53
N GLU A 58 -1.56 13.60 -6.96
CA GLU A 58 -2.89 13.51 -6.32
C GLU A 58 -2.80 12.94 -4.89
N VAL A 59 -1.96 11.93 -4.65
CA VAL A 59 -1.72 11.40 -3.29
C VAL A 59 -1.05 12.46 -2.41
N THR A 60 -0.05 13.18 -2.94
CA THR A 60 0.62 14.27 -2.21
C THR A 60 -0.36 15.38 -1.85
N LYS A 61 -1.25 15.74 -2.78
CA LYS A 61 -2.29 16.74 -2.55
C LYS A 61 -3.27 16.29 -1.45
N LEU A 62 -3.70 15.03 -1.47
CA LEU A 62 -4.54 14.46 -0.42
C LEU A 62 -3.82 14.49 0.94
N ALA A 63 -2.57 14.05 1.01
CA ALA A 63 -1.78 14.05 2.23
C ALA A 63 -1.65 15.46 2.84
N LYS A 64 -1.37 16.47 2.00
CA LYS A 64 -1.36 17.89 2.43
C LYS A 64 -2.73 18.34 2.94
N GLY A 65 -3.82 17.90 2.32
CA GLY A 65 -5.18 18.17 2.77
C GLY A 65 -5.47 17.57 4.16
N LEU A 66 -5.05 16.33 4.40
CA LEU A 66 -5.20 15.69 5.72
C LEU A 66 -4.39 16.43 6.81
N ILE A 67 -3.18 16.88 6.49
CA ILE A 67 -2.38 17.71 7.40
C ILE A 67 -3.09 19.05 7.66
N ALA A 68 -3.66 19.68 6.64
CA ALA A 68 -4.40 20.93 6.79
C ALA A 68 -5.68 20.77 7.65
N LEU A 69 -6.27 19.58 7.66
CA LEU A 69 -7.35 19.20 8.58
C LEU A 69 -6.84 18.86 10.00
N ASN A 70 -5.56 19.08 10.28
CA ASN A 70 -4.90 18.86 11.57
C ASN A 70 -4.91 17.40 12.05
N LEU A 71 -4.91 16.44 11.12
CA LEU A 71 -4.70 15.03 11.45
C LEU A 71 -3.26 14.78 11.89
N LYS A 72 -3.11 13.95 12.92
CA LYS A 72 -1.83 13.63 13.57
C LYS A 72 -1.57 12.13 13.56
N PRO A 73 -0.29 11.71 13.67
CA PRO A 73 0.03 10.31 13.92
C PRO A 73 -0.72 9.77 15.14
N GLY A 74 -1.41 8.64 14.97
CA GLY A 74 -2.26 8.03 15.99
C GLY A 74 -3.75 8.33 15.82
N ASP A 75 -4.12 9.36 15.07
CA ASP A 75 -5.52 9.62 14.73
C ASP A 75 -6.08 8.50 13.84
N ARG A 76 -7.38 8.22 14.00
CA ARG A 76 -8.08 7.17 13.27
C ARG A 76 -8.99 7.78 12.22
N VAL A 77 -8.84 7.34 10.98
CA VAL A 77 -9.64 7.81 9.84
C VAL A 77 -10.42 6.62 9.26
N GLY A 78 -11.73 6.76 9.16
CA GLY A 78 -12.59 5.83 8.44
C GLY A 78 -12.83 6.32 7.01
N ILE A 79 -12.66 5.44 6.03
CA ILE A 79 -13.06 5.69 4.64
C ILE A 79 -14.27 4.82 4.36
N TRP A 80 -15.39 5.44 3.98
CA TRP A 80 -16.54 4.73 3.45
C TRP A 80 -16.76 5.16 2.01
N SER A 81 -16.65 4.21 1.09
CA SER A 81 -16.75 4.45 -0.34
C SER A 81 -17.39 3.24 -1.02
N THR A 82 -18.15 3.51 -2.07
CA THR A 82 -18.58 2.49 -3.04
C THR A 82 -17.53 2.39 -4.15
N ASN A 83 -17.32 1.20 -4.69
CA ASN A 83 -16.45 1.02 -5.87
C ASN A 83 -17.12 1.57 -7.14
#